data_AF-A0A7Y0DWC9-F1
#
_entry.id   AF-A0A7Y0DWC9-F1
#
_cell.length_a   1.000
_cell.length_b   1.000
_cell.length_c   1.000
_cell.angle_alpha   90.00
_cell.angle_beta   90.00
_cell.angle_gamma   90.00
#
_symmetry.space_group_name_H-M   'P 1'
#
loop_
_entity.id
_entity.type
_entity.pdbx_description
1 polymer ?
#
loop_
_entity_poly.entity_id
_entity_poly.type
_entity_poly.pdbx_seq_one_letter_code
_entity_poly.pdbx_strand_id
1 'polypeptide(L)'
;MKTFFLLIVALLYSFPTLANKELAPSFITVFNEGSRIEVIDYLSDHMSKSRIETYGIDAHVGVFLNSQNTFGHLDVIKVLPPSNGNERIEVISNNNKFKYNLIINKEKDAPYKINYFTLQNSKPEHSSTRLISPKELAQELSSFINNLSIEDAFSGSVLVAKGNDVIFTGSVGYANRTWKIKNNIDTKFSLGSMNKMFTAIAALQLIEKGKLKFDDKLIQFVDKDWLPKGDSDSITIRQLLTHTSGLGNFFNDEFNKSNKEAYRNLDAYKPLISQSELLFVPGSRNRYSNSGMLMLGLVVEKVSGQSYYDYVQKHIYNKANMTNSGSFELDSVTANLASGYLKRMHSDQWVDSIYARAIKGSPAGGGFSSVEDLYQFAIALTEFRLLGKKLTEDAYTEKTQYNSAFWYGYGFSVSGEENNRVVGHGGAYLGVDSRLDIHLDSGFVVVILANQSDVVAPVRRKINELIRKYGS
;
A
#
# COMPACT_ATOMS: atom_id res chain seq x y z
N MET A 1 -63.95 -18.72 -47.68
CA MET A 1 -62.69 -18.38 -48.38
C MET A 1 -61.75 -17.78 -47.35
N LYS A 2 -60.66 -18.52 -47.01
CA LYS A 2 -59.39 -18.05 -46.39
C LYS A 2 -59.45 -17.41 -44.98
N THR A 3 -58.67 -17.79 -43.96
CA THR A 3 -57.69 -18.86 -43.71
C THR A 3 -57.46 -18.90 -42.19
N PHE A 4 -57.30 -20.10 -41.64
CA PHE A 4 -56.74 -20.42 -40.31
C PHE A 4 -55.44 -19.65 -39.99
N PHE A 5 -55.20 -19.27 -38.73
CA PHE A 5 -53.93 -19.57 -38.05
C PHE A 5 -54.06 -19.57 -36.51
N LEU A 6 -53.30 -20.49 -35.92
CA LEU A 6 -53.38 -21.10 -34.60
C LEU A 6 -53.34 -20.17 -33.38
N LEU A 7 -54.18 -20.51 -32.39
CA LEU A 7 -53.93 -20.39 -30.96
C LEU A 7 -52.57 -21.05 -30.62
N ILE A 8 -51.67 -20.32 -29.98
CA ILE A 8 -50.63 -20.93 -29.14
C ILE A 8 -50.85 -20.44 -27.70
N VAL A 9 -51.03 -21.47 -26.87
CA VAL A 9 -51.33 -21.46 -25.45
C VAL A 9 -50.21 -20.80 -24.65
N ALA A 10 -50.63 -19.97 -23.70
CA ALA A 10 -49.79 -19.46 -22.63
C ALA A 10 -49.15 -20.61 -21.83
N LEU A 11 -47.83 -20.67 -21.85
CA LEU A 11 -47.04 -21.30 -20.79
C LEU A 11 -46.16 -20.20 -20.21
N LEU A 12 -46.74 -19.47 -19.25
CA LEU A 12 -46.04 -18.67 -18.27
C LEU A 12 -45.11 -19.62 -17.49
N TYR A 13 -43.87 -19.78 -17.96
CA TYR A 13 -42.78 -20.12 -17.05
C TYR A 13 -42.60 -18.92 -16.12
N SER A 14 -43.29 -18.98 -15.00
CA SER A 14 -43.02 -18.19 -13.81
C SER A 14 -41.63 -18.60 -13.30
N PHE A 15 -40.59 -18.01 -13.89
CA PHE A 15 -39.34 -17.84 -13.16
C PHE A 15 -39.62 -16.88 -12.01
N PRO A 16 -39.27 -17.21 -10.76
CA PRO A 16 -39.24 -16.23 -9.71
C PRO A 16 -38.04 -15.31 -9.96
N THR A 17 -38.15 -14.38 -10.90
CA THR A 17 -37.23 -13.24 -11.00
C THR A 17 -37.64 -12.21 -9.95
N LEU A 18 -37.36 -12.53 -8.68
CA LEU A 18 -37.17 -11.50 -7.68
C LEU A 18 -36.00 -10.64 -8.16
N ALA A 19 -36.34 -9.41 -8.57
CA ALA A 19 -35.47 -8.42 -9.17
C ALA A 19 -34.24 -8.12 -8.28
N ASN A 20 -33.13 -8.79 -8.59
CA ASN A 20 -31.82 -8.38 -8.11
C ASN A 20 -31.37 -7.22 -9.01
N LYS A 21 -31.85 -6.00 -8.72
CA LYS A 21 -31.53 -4.80 -9.52
C LYS A 21 -30.01 -4.66 -9.58
N GLU A 22 -29.45 -4.68 -10.78
CA GLU A 22 -28.01 -4.53 -10.99
C GLU A 22 -27.56 -3.16 -10.45
N LEU A 23 -26.53 -3.16 -9.61
CA LEU A 23 -25.95 -1.95 -9.02
C LEU A 23 -24.90 -1.31 -9.92
N ALA A 24 -24.29 -2.10 -10.80
CA ALA A 24 -23.17 -1.66 -11.60
C ALA A 24 -23.50 -0.50 -12.56
N PRO A 25 -24.67 -0.42 -13.23
CA PRO A 25 -25.01 0.74 -14.04
C PRO A 25 -25.05 2.06 -13.24
N SER A 26 -25.77 2.09 -12.11
CA SER A 26 -25.84 3.29 -11.26
C SER A 26 -24.50 3.62 -10.62
N PHE A 27 -23.72 2.61 -10.24
CA PHE A 27 -22.38 2.78 -9.71
C PHE A 27 -21.48 3.50 -10.72
N ILE A 28 -21.49 3.06 -11.99
CA ILE A 28 -20.64 3.64 -13.04
C ILE A 28 -21.09 5.07 -13.36
N THR A 29 -22.40 5.35 -13.42
CA THR A 29 -22.90 6.72 -13.59
C THR A 29 -22.38 7.64 -12.48
N VAL A 30 -22.54 7.25 -11.21
CA VAL A 30 -22.03 8.06 -10.08
C VAL A 30 -20.51 8.14 -10.07
N PHE A 31 -19.80 7.08 -10.48
CA PHE A 31 -18.34 7.09 -10.58
C PHE A 31 -17.83 8.03 -11.67
N ASN A 32 -18.55 8.16 -12.76
CA ASN A 32 -18.11 8.96 -13.91
C ASN A 32 -18.57 10.42 -13.83
N GLU A 33 -19.80 10.64 -13.35
CA GLU A 33 -20.50 11.92 -13.47
C GLU A 33 -20.93 12.49 -12.12
N GLY A 34 -20.92 11.68 -11.06
CA GLY A 34 -21.39 12.08 -9.74
C GLY A 34 -20.54 13.18 -9.12
N SER A 35 -21.19 14.28 -8.75
CA SER A 35 -20.64 15.26 -7.82
C SER A 35 -20.34 14.61 -6.47
N ARG A 36 -19.55 15.27 -5.63
CA ARG A 36 -19.17 14.73 -4.32
C ARG A 36 -20.35 14.48 -3.39
N ILE A 37 -21.39 15.30 -3.49
CA ILE A 37 -22.62 15.13 -2.71
C ILE A 37 -23.35 13.89 -3.23
N GLU A 38 -23.48 13.72 -4.54
CA GLU A 38 -24.10 12.52 -5.14
C GLU A 38 -23.33 11.25 -4.81
N VAL A 39 -21.99 11.29 -4.74
CA VAL A 39 -21.18 10.16 -4.27
C VAL A 39 -21.48 9.81 -2.82
N ILE A 40 -21.57 10.82 -1.94
CA ILE A 40 -21.87 10.62 -0.51
C ILE A 40 -23.27 10.04 -0.34
N ASP A 41 -24.27 10.61 -1.01
CA ASP A 41 -25.65 10.15 -0.95
C ASP A 41 -25.77 8.73 -1.51
N TYR A 42 -25.17 8.47 -2.67
CA TYR A 42 -25.16 7.15 -3.28
C TYR A 42 -24.54 6.10 -2.35
N LEU A 43 -23.38 6.37 -1.75
CA LEU A 43 -22.72 5.41 -0.86
C LEU A 43 -23.48 5.26 0.47
N SER A 44 -24.04 6.34 1.02
CA SER A 44 -24.86 6.27 2.23
C SER A 44 -26.09 5.39 2.01
N ASP A 45 -26.70 5.50 0.83
CA ASP A 45 -27.88 4.73 0.47
C ASP A 45 -27.55 3.31 0.04
N HIS A 46 -26.39 3.04 -0.58
CA HIS A 46 -26.13 1.75 -1.22
C HIS A 46 -25.10 0.88 -0.48
N MET A 47 -24.33 1.41 0.48
CA MET A 47 -23.38 0.61 1.26
C MET A 47 -24.08 -0.17 2.38
N SER A 48 -23.50 -1.32 2.73
CA SER A 48 -24.00 -2.16 3.82
C SER A 48 -23.85 -1.43 5.16
N LYS A 49 -24.91 -1.46 5.97
CA LYS A 49 -24.93 -0.85 7.31
C LYS A 49 -23.80 -1.39 8.18
N SER A 50 -23.54 -2.71 8.14
CA SER A 50 -22.46 -3.32 8.91
C SER A 50 -21.09 -2.78 8.50
N ARG A 51 -20.89 -2.45 7.22
CA ARG A 51 -19.64 -1.86 6.72
C ARG A 51 -19.48 -0.41 7.17
N ILE A 52 -20.54 0.37 7.08
CA ILE A 52 -20.58 1.74 7.61
C ILE A 52 -20.29 1.76 9.11
N GLU A 53 -20.89 0.85 9.89
CA GLU A 53 -20.62 0.75 11.34
C GLU A 53 -19.17 0.34 11.64
N THR A 54 -18.54 -0.46 10.77
CA THR A 54 -17.17 -0.93 10.97
C THR A 54 -16.13 0.14 10.63
N TYR A 55 -16.32 0.90 9.55
CA TYR A 55 -15.28 1.78 8.99
C TYR A 55 -15.67 3.26 8.92
N GLY A 56 -16.95 3.59 9.13
CA GLY A 56 -17.50 4.91 8.85
C GLY A 56 -17.77 5.13 7.36
N ILE A 57 -18.78 5.96 7.05
CA ILE A 57 -19.12 6.30 5.67
C ILE A 57 -17.98 7.08 4.97
N ASP A 58 -17.28 7.94 5.70
CA ASP A 58 -16.20 8.78 5.17
C ASP A 58 -15.04 7.96 4.60
N ALA A 59 -14.74 6.80 5.20
CA ALA A 59 -13.70 5.90 4.67
C ALA A 59 -14.10 5.34 3.31
N HIS A 60 -15.36 4.96 3.13
CA HIS A 60 -15.88 4.44 1.86
C HIS A 60 -15.94 5.53 0.78
N VAL A 61 -16.39 6.73 1.14
CA VAL A 61 -16.37 7.90 0.26
C VAL A 61 -14.94 8.23 -0.16
N GLY A 62 -13.99 8.23 0.77
CA GLY A 62 -12.57 8.45 0.48
C GLY A 62 -12.01 7.45 -0.54
N VAL A 63 -12.26 6.14 -0.36
CA VAL A 63 -11.82 5.10 -1.31
C VAL A 63 -12.43 5.30 -2.70
N PHE A 64 -13.71 5.68 -2.77
CA PHE A 64 -14.40 5.95 -4.03
C PHE A 64 -13.79 7.14 -4.77
N LEU A 65 -13.62 8.27 -4.08
CA LEU A 65 -13.07 9.50 -4.65
C LEU A 65 -11.59 9.32 -5.07
N ASN A 66 -10.80 8.60 -4.29
CA ASN A 66 -9.42 8.27 -4.67
C ASN A 66 -9.39 7.41 -5.92
N SER A 67 -10.30 6.42 -6.02
CA SER A 67 -10.43 5.60 -7.23
C SER A 67 -10.79 6.45 -8.45
N GLN A 68 -11.74 7.40 -8.35
CA GLN A 68 -12.03 8.34 -9.43
C GLN A 68 -10.79 9.13 -9.84
N ASN A 69 -9.99 9.58 -8.88
CA ASN A 69 -8.77 10.34 -9.18
C ASN A 69 -7.72 9.50 -9.92
N THR A 70 -7.53 8.24 -9.52
CA THR A 70 -6.55 7.33 -10.11
C THR A 70 -6.96 6.83 -11.49
N PHE A 71 -8.24 6.49 -11.66
CA PHE A 71 -8.72 5.84 -12.88
C PHE A 71 -9.41 6.80 -13.86
N GLY A 72 -9.85 7.98 -13.41
CA GLY A 72 -10.66 8.90 -14.21
C GLY A 72 -11.97 8.25 -14.64
N HIS A 73 -12.55 8.74 -15.73
CA HIS A 73 -13.76 8.15 -16.31
C HIS A 73 -13.53 6.68 -16.71
N LEU A 74 -14.51 5.81 -16.41
CA LEU A 74 -14.51 4.40 -16.75
C LEU A 74 -15.46 4.15 -17.92
N ASP A 75 -14.92 3.78 -19.07
CA ASP A 75 -15.73 3.39 -20.22
C ASP A 75 -16.04 1.90 -20.15
N VAL A 76 -17.33 1.54 -20.21
CA VAL A 76 -17.77 0.15 -20.17
C VAL A 76 -17.40 -0.56 -21.48
N ILE A 77 -16.68 -1.67 -21.36
CA ILE A 77 -16.38 -2.55 -22.49
C ILE A 77 -17.47 -3.62 -22.60
N LYS A 78 -17.70 -4.37 -21.51
CA LYS A 78 -18.71 -5.43 -21.46
C LYS A 78 -19.06 -5.84 -20.04
N VAL A 79 -20.27 -6.34 -19.84
CA VAL A 79 -20.67 -7.04 -18.63
C VAL A 79 -20.07 -8.46 -18.64
N LEU A 80 -19.49 -8.88 -17.51
CA LEU A 80 -18.92 -10.20 -17.35
C LEU A 80 -19.89 -11.10 -16.55
N PRO A 81 -19.84 -12.43 -16.74
CA PRO A 81 -20.62 -13.34 -15.91
C PRO A 81 -20.33 -13.13 -14.41
N PRO A 82 -21.38 -13.10 -13.56
CA PRO A 82 -21.20 -12.94 -12.13
C PRO A 82 -20.40 -14.11 -11.56
N SER A 83 -19.64 -13.86 -10.50
CA SER A 83 -18.83 -14.89 -9.83
C SER A 83 -18.84 -14.67 -8.34
N ASN A 84 -19.16 -15.72 -7.57
CA ASN A 84 -19.28 -15.67 -6.11
C ASN A 84 -20.25 -14.57 -5.61
N GLY A 85 -21.35 -14.35 -6.33
CA GLY A 85 -22.33 -13.31 -6.01
C GLY A 85 -21.90 -11.89 -6.36
N ASN A 86 -20.74 -11.69 -7.00
CA ASN A 86 -20.27 -10.38 -7.43
C ASN A 86 -20.80 -10.01 -8.81
N GLU A 87 -21.24 -8.75 -8.95
CA GLU A 87 -21.39 -8.12 -10.25
C GLU A 87 -20.02 -7.76 -10.81
N ARG A 88 -19.83 -7.95 -12.12
CA ARG A 88 -18.52 -7.81 -12.77
C ARG A 88 -18.68 -7.11 -14.10
N ILE A 89 -17.94 -6.02 -14.30
CA ILE A 89 -17.90 -5.27 -15.55
C ILE A 89 -16.45 -5.07 -15.96
N GLU A 90 -16.13 -5.35 -17.23
CA GLU A 90 -14.86 -4.95 -17.81
C GLU A 90 -14.97 -3.50 -18.29
N VAL A 91 -14.08 -2.65 -17.79
CA VAL A 91 -14.01 -1.22 -18.07
C VAL A 91 -12.61 -0.83 -18.54
N ILE A 92 -12.48 0.29 -19.24
CA ILE A 92 -11.20 0.93 -19.52
C ILE A 92 -11.12 2.28 -18.83
N SER A 93 -10.00 2.53 -18.17
CA SER A 93 -9.71 3.80 -17.48
C SER A 93 -9.28 4.86 -18.47
N ASN A 94 -9.84 6.06 -18.38
CA ASN A 94 -9.43 7.16 -19.23
C ASN A 94 -8.11 7.81 -18.82
N ASN A 95 -7.71 7.76 -17.54
CA ASN A 95 -6.43 8.32 -17.10
C ASN A 95 -5.24 7.45 -17.53
N ASN A 96 -5.33 6.13 -17.38
CA ASN A 96 -4.20 5.22 -17.62
C ASN A 96 -4.36 4.29 -18.82
N LYS A 97 -5.52 4.29 -19.49
CA LYS A 97 -5.83 3.48 -20.69
C LYS A 97 -5.73 1.97 -20.47
N PHE A 98 -5.71 1.50 -19.22
CA PHE A 98 -5.74 0.07 -18.93
C PHE A 98 -7.17 -0.45 -18.75
N LYS A 99 -7.35 -1.73 -19.09
CA LYS A 99 -8.55 -2.51 -18.80
C LYS A 99 -8.54 -3.02 -17.35
N TYR A 100 -9.68 -2.93 -16.70
CA TYR A 100 -9.94 -3.44 -15.36
C TYR A 100 -11.26 -4.19 -15.30
N ASN A 101 -11.33 -5.15 -14.38
CA ASN A 101 -12.59 -5.75 -13.94
C ASN A 101 -13.06 -4.97 -12.71
N LEU A 102 -14.10 -4.16 -12.87
CA LEU A 102 -14.87 -3.62 -11.76
C LEU A 102 -15.66 -4.76 -11.13
N ILE A 103 -15.41 -5.03 -9.85
CA ILE A 103 -16.11 -6.05 -9.07
C ILE A 103 -16.88 -5.33 -7.97
N ILE A 104 -18.21 -5.53 -7.93
CA ILE A 104 -19.07 -5.03 -6.87
C ILE A 104 -19.59 -6.24 -6.10
N ASN A 105 -19.16 -6.36 -4.84
CA ASN A 105 -19.69 -7.35 -3.91
C ASN A 105 -20.88 -6.77 -3.17
N LYS A 106 -21.96 -7.55 -3.08
CA LYS A 106 -23.21 -7.14 -2.43
C LYS A 106 -23.71 -8.19 -1.45
N GLU A 107 -24.57 -7.75 -0.53
CA GLU A 107 -25.31 -8.63 0.36
C GLU A 107 -26.14 -9.65 -0.42
N LYS A 108 -26.32 -10.85 0.13
CA LYS A 108 -27.04 -11.94 -0.55
C LYS A 108 -28.54 -11.69 -0.62
N ASP A 109 -29.08 -11.00 0.38
CA ASP A 109 -30.50 -10.75 0.53
C ASP A 109 -30.82 -9.30 0.20
N ALA A 110 -32.07 -9.03 -0.19
CA ALA A 110 -32.55 -7.68 -0.39
C ALA A 110 -32.32 -6.86 0.91
N PRO A 111 -31.88 -5.60 0.80
CA PRO A 111 -31.85 -4.75 -0.39
C PRO A 111 -30.55 -4.80 -1.22
N TYR A 112 -29.73 -5.85 -1.06
CA TYR A 112 -28.50 -6.08 -1.82
C TYR A 112 -27.45 -4.97 -1.69
N LYS A 113 -27.20 -4.45 -0.48
CA LYS A 113 -26.24 -3.35 -0.30
C LYS A 113 -24.81 -3.76 -0.66
N ILE A 114 -24.01 -2.80 -1.11
CA ILE A 114 -22.60 -2.93 -1.44
C ILE A 114 -21.80 -3.23 -0.16
N ASN A 115 -21.07 -4.34 -0.16
CA ASN A 115 -20.08 -4.61 0.86
C ASN A 115 -18.75 -3.93 0.56
N TYR A 116 -18.32 -4.01 -0.70
CA TYR A 116 -17.13 -3.37 -1.22
C TYR A 116 -17.17 -3.35 -2.75
N PHE A 117 -16.33 -2.51 -3.35
CA PHE A 117 -15.99 -2.59 -4.77
C PHE A 117 -14.47 -2.66 -4.94
N THR A 118 -14.00 -3.14 -6.09
CA THR A 118 -12.58 -3.12 -6.45
C THR A 118 -12.40 -3.08 -7.96
N LEU A 119 -11.34 -2.42 -8.43
CA LEU A 119 -10.88 -2.44 -9.81
C LEU A 119 -9.65 -3.35 -9.90
N GLN A 120 -9.87 -4.58 -10.35
CA GLN A 120 -8.80 -5.57 -10.51
C GLN A 120 -8.24 -5.51 -11.93
N ASN A 121 -6.94 -5.74 -12.11
CA ASN A 121 -6.36 -5.83 -13.45
C ASN A 121 -7.08 -6.90 -14.28
N SER A 122 -7.54 -6.52 -15.48
CA SER A 122 -8.00 -7.52 -16.45
C SER A 122 -6.83 -8.41 -16.88
N LYS A 123 -7.13 -9.65 -17.30
CA LYS A 123 -6.10 -10.54 -17.86
C LYS A 123 -5.43 -9.83 -19.05
N PRO A 124 -4.10 -9.92 -19.20
CA PRO A 124 -3.43 -9.36 -20.37
C PRO A 124 -4.02 -9.99 -21.64
N GLU A 125 -4.53 -9.18 -22.56
CA GLU A 125 -4.73 -9.62 -23.93
C GLU A 125 -3.35 -9.78 -24.57
N HIS A 126 -3.04 -10.99 -25.06
CA HIS A 126 -1.81 -11.39 -25.76
C HIS A 126 -0.62 -10.43 -25.60
N SER A 127 0.30 -10.74 -24.68
CA SER A 127 1.53 -9.96 -24.55
C SER A 127 2.32 -10.05 -25.86
N SER A 128 2.48 -8.90 -26.54
CA SER A 128 3.39 -8.78 -27.69
C SER A 128 4.74 -9.40 -27.34
N THR A 129 5.26 -10.25 -28.23
CA THR A 129 6.57 -10.89 -28.11
C THR A 129 7.72 -9.97 -28.54
N ARG A 130 7.42 -8.73 -28.95
CA ARG A 130 8.44 -7.75 -29.33
C ARG A 130 9.21 -7.32 -28.09
N LEU A 131 10.52 -7.56 -28.14
CA LEU A 131 11.46 -7.00 -27.18
C LEU A 131 11.67 -5.50 -27.43
N ILE A 132 11.87 -4.74 -26.35
CA ILE A 132 12.14 -3.30 -26.36
C ILE A 132 13.52 -3.01 -25.78
N SER A 133 14.18 -1.99 -26.32
CA SER A 133 15.44 -1.46 -25.81
C SER A 133 15.26 -0.68 -24.49
N PRO A 134 16.33 -0.45 -23.72
CA PRO A 134 16.29 0.39 -22.52
C PRO A 134 15.75 1.81 -22.82
N LYS A 135 16.11 2.36 -23.99
CA LYS A 135 15.66 3.68 -24.44
C LYS A 135 14.15 3.72 -24.71
N GLU A 136 13.62 2.69 -25.37
CA GLU A 136 12.17 2.58 -25.61
C GLU A 136 11.40 2.43 -24.29
N LEU A 137 11.91 1.62 -23.34
CA LEU A 137 11.32 1.50 -22.00
C LEU A 137 11.26 2.86 -21.31
N ALA A 138 12.38 3.59 -21.28
CA ALA A 138 12.46 4.90 -20.64
C ALA A 138 11.50 5.92 -21.27
N GLN A 139 11.39 5.94 -22.61
CA GLN A 139 10.50 6.84 -23.33
C GLN A 139 9.01 6.52 -23.09
N GLU A 140 8.63 5.24 -23.13
CA GLU A 140 7.26 4.82 -22.85
C GLU A 140 6.86 5.13 -21.41
N LEU A 141 7.74 4.86 -20.44
CA LEU A 141 7.47 5.12 -19.03
C LEU A 141 7.38 6.62 -18.75
N SER A 142 8.29 7.42 -19.32
CA SER A 142 8.25 8.89 -19.24
C SER A 142 6.93 9.44 -19.76
N SER A 143 6.52 9.02 -20.95
CA SER A 143 5.27 9.46 -21.58
C SER A 143 4.05 9.08 -20.72
N PHE A 144 4.06 7.87 -20.17
CA PHE A 144 2.99 7.37 -19.32
C PHE A 144 2.83 8.19 -18.02
N ILE A 145 3.92 8.42 -17.27
CA ILE A 145 3.83 9.20 -16.02
C ILE A 145 3.51 10.68 -16.27
N ASN A 146 3.96 11.24 -17.41
CA ASN A 146 3.59 12.61 -17.80
C ASN A 146 2.08 12.73 -18.06
N ASN A 147 1.49 11.77 -18.77
CA ASN A 147 0.05 11.75 -19.02
C ASN A 147 -0.74 11.64 -17.71
N LEU A 148 -0.33 10.75 -16.80
CA LEU A 148 -0.97 10.66 -15.47
C LEU A 148 -0.85 11.95 -14.67
N SER A 149 0.29 12.65 -14.77
CA SER A 149 0.48 13.93 -14.09
C SER A 149 -0.38 15.06 -14.66
N ILE A 150 -0.68 15.05 -15.96
CA ILE A 150 -1.59 16.01 -16.59
C ILE A 150 -3.01 15.83 -16.04
N GLU A 151 -3.43 14.58 -15.84
CA GLU A 151 -4.74 14.22 -15.27
C GLU A 151 -4.78 14.26 -13.73
N ASP A 152 -3.75 14.79 -13.07
CA ASP A 152 -3.63 14.83 -11.59
C ASP A 152 -3.73 13.42 -10.92
N ALA A 153 -3.49 12.36 -11.71
CA ALA A 153 -3.58 10.95 -11.35
C ALA A 153 -2.25 10.36 -10.88
N PHE A 154 -1.15 11.12 -10.97
CA PHE A 154 0.14 10.78 -10.38
C PHE A 154 0.98 12.04 -10.14
N SER A 155 1.55 12.19 -8.95
CA SER A 155 2.56 13.19 -8.62
C SER A 155 3.62 12.53 -7.76
N GLY A 156 4.85 12.46 -8.27
CA GLY A 156 5.87 11.62 -7.66
C GLY A 156 7.09 11.40 -8.53
N SER A 157 7.92 10.47 -8.09
CA SER A 157 9.17 10.08 -8.72
C SER A 157 9.23 8.56 -8.92
N VAL A 158 9.88 8.14 -10.00
CA VAL A 158 10.01 6.74 -10.41
C VAL A 158 11.45 6.46 -10.80
N LEU A 159 11.98 5.31 -10.37
CA LEU A 159 13.25 4.76 -10.81
C LEU A 159 13.08 3.30 -11.22
N VAL A 160 13.66 2.92 -12.35
CA VAL A 160 13.77 1.53 -12.83
C VAL A 160 15.23 1.27 -13.19
N ALA A 161 15.81 0.25 -12.57
CA ALA A 161 17.18 -0.20 -12.81
C ALA A 161 17.22 -1.71 -13.03
N LYS A 162 18.28 -2.21 -13.67
CA LYS A 162 18.62 -3.63 -13.75
C LYS A 162 20.04 -3.82 -13.25
N GLY A 163 20.20 -4.45 -12.09
CA GLY A 163 21.48 -4.46 -11.37
C GLY A 163 21.94 -3.01 -11.12
N ASN A 164 23.17 -2.70 -11.54
CA ASN A 164 23.75 -1.37 -11.38
C ASN A 164 23.38 -0.39 -12.51
N ASP A 165 22.64 -0.84 -13.53
CA ASP A 165 22.28 -0.03 -14.69
C ASP A 165 20.92 0.64 -14.49
N VAL A 166 20.92 1.94 -14.23
CA VAL A 166 19.71 2.75 -14.14
C VAL A 166 19.16 2.98 -15.55
N ILE A 167 17.97 2.43 -15.83
CA ILE A 167 17.31 2.51 -17.14
C ILE A 167 16.45 3.78 -17.24
N PHE A 168 15.76 4.11 -16.15
CA PHE A 168 14.89 5.27 -16.07
C PHE A 168 14.92 5.89 -14.68
N THR A 169 15.01 7.22 -14.62
CA THR A 169 14.66 8.01 -13.44
C THR A 169 13.87 9.22 -13.90
N GLY A 170 12.70 9.46 -13.32
CA GLY A 170 11.81 10.54 -13.72
C GLY A 170 10.99 11.07 -12.55
N SER A 171 10.54 12.32 -12.65
CA SER A 171 9.71 12.98 -11.64
C SER A 171 8.69 13.89 -12.32
N VAL A 172 7.46 13.89 -11.81
CA VAL A 172 6.33 14.65 -12.34
C VAL A 172 5.47 15.21 -11.21
N GLY A 173 4.62 16.20 -11.51
CA GLY A 173 3.78 16.87 -10.53
C GLY A 173 4.54 17.77 -9.57
N TYR A 174 3.93 18.07 -8.42
CA TYR A 174 4.43 19.05 -7.45
C TYR A 174 4.80 18.38 -6.13
N ALA A 175 6.01 18.65 -5.64
CA ALA A 175 6.42 18.35 -4.26
C ALA A 175 5.64 19.22 -3.27
N ASN A 176 5.34 20.46 -3.66
CA ASN A 176 4.48 21.36 -2.92
C ASN A 176 3.54 22.10 -3.88
N ARG A 177 2.24 21.87 -3.76
CA ARG A 177 1.19 22.47 -4.59
C ARG A 177 0.98 23.96 -4.30
N THR A 178 1.02 24.37 -3.03
CA THR A 178 0.83 25.77 -2.60
C THR A 178 1.83 26.69 -3.26
N TRP A 179 3.10 26.28 -3.25
CA TRP A 179 4.22 27.06 -3.77
C TRP A 179 4.61 26.67 -5.20
N LYS A 180 3.86 25.76 -5.83
CA LYS A 180 4.14 25.22 -7.17
C LYS A 180 5.58 24.70 -7.34
N ILE A 181 6.14 24.11 -6.29
CA ILE A 181 7.46 23.48 -6.33
C ILE A 181 7.31 22.11 -6.98
N LYS A 182 7.97 21.93 -8.13
CA LYS A 182 7.94 20.67 -8.88
C LYS A 182 8.70 19.58 -8.13
N ASN A 183 8.22 18.34 -8.26
CA ASN A 183 9.02 17.18 -7.88
C ASN A 183 10.30 17.13 -8.75
N ASN A 184 11.38 16.67 -8.15
CA ASN A 184 12.65 16.35 -8.80
C ASN A 184 13.17 15.00 -8.26
N ILE A 185 14.25 14.49 -8.84
CA ILE A 185 14.78 13.15 -8.51
C ILE A 185 15.31 13.04 -7.06
N ASP A 186 15.66 14.18 -6.44
CA ASP A 186 16.13 14.28 -5.05
C ASP A 186 15.00 14.56 -4.05
N THR A 187 13.76 14.60 -4.54
CA THR A 187 12.59 14.83 -3.69
C THR A 187 12.40 13.64 -2.73
N LYS A 188 12.25 13.98 -1.45
CA LYS A 188 12.04 13.05 -0.35
C LYS A 188 10.56 12.86 -0.14
N PHE A 189 10.07 11.65 -0.32
CA PHE A 189 8.68 11.28 -0.14
C PHE A 189 8.51 10.47 1.12
N SER A 190 7.34 10.64 1.76
CA SER A 190 6.94 9.75 2.84
C SER A 190 6.85 8.31 2.32
N LEU A 191 7.36 7.39 3.12
CA LEU A 191 7.49 5.97 2.77
C LEU A 191 6.28 5.14 3.18
N GLY A 192 5.33 5.73 3.90
CA GLY A 192 4.27 4.97 4.56
C GLY A 192 4.86 3.77 5.32
N SER A 193 4.32 2.59 5.09
CA SER A 193 4.75 1.35 5.77
C SER A 193 6.10 0.77 5.35
N MET A 194 6.81 1.33 4.36
CA MET A 194 8.09 0.76 3.90
C MET A 194 9.20 0.81 4.97
N ASN A 195 9.09 1.68 6.00
CA ASN A 195 10.06 1.69 7.10
C ASN A 195 10.18 0.35 7.84
N LYS A 196 9.17 -0.52 7.76
CA LYS A 196 9.20 -1.86 8.37
C LYS A 196 10.35 -2.72 7.85
N MET A 197 10.77 -2.51 6.60
CA MET A 197 11.96 -3.18 6.06
C MET A 197 13.20 -2.78 6.86
N PHE A 198 13.38 -1.48 7.16
CA PHE A 198 14.51 -1.01 7.96
C PHE A 198 14.45 -1.53 9.40
N THR A 199 13.28 -1.50 10.03
CA THR A 199 13.08 -2.05 11.38
C THR A 199 13.40 -3.53 11.44
N ALA A 200 12.95 -4.30 10.45
CA ALA A 200 13.24 -5.73 10.38
C ALA A 200 14.73 -5.99 10.19
N ILE A 201 15.41 -5.29 9.26
CA ILE A 201 16.85 -5.41 9.08
C ILE A 201 17.61 -5.03 10.36
N ALA A 202 17.19 -3.99 11.08
CA ALA A 202 17.81 -3.62 12.35
C ALA A 202 17.73 -4.74 13.40
N ALA A 203 16.55 -5.35 13.56
CA ALA A 203 16.37 -6.50 14.46
C ALA A 203 17.18 -7.73 13.99
N LEU A 204 17.17 -8.02 12.70
CA LEU A 204 17.91 -9.14 12.10
C LEU A 204 19.43 -8.96 12.25
N GLN A 205 19.96 -7.75 12.13
CA GLN A 205 21.37 -7.45 12.42
C GLN A 205 21.75 -7.73 13.88
N LEU A 206 20.84 -7.47 14.82
CA LEU A 206 21.05 -7.79 16.24
C LEU A 206 21.00 -9.30 16.48
N ILE A 207 20.13 -10.02 15.74
CA ILE A 207 20.06 -11.48 15.75
C ILE A 207 21.33 -12.10 15.19
N GLU A 208 21.80 -11.61 14.05
CA GLU A 208 23.05 -12.08 13.42
C GLU A 208 24.26 -11.90 14.34
N LYS A 209 24.29 -10.82 15.11
CA LYS A 209 25.33 -10.54 16.12
C LYS A 209 25.14 -11.33 17.42
N GLY A 210 24.14 -12.19 17.52
CA GLY A 210 23.84 -12.99 18.71
C GLY A 210 23.34 -12.18 19.92
N LYS A 211 22.95 -10.92 19.72
CA LYS A 211 22.45 -10.03 20.79
C LYS A 211 20.95 -10.15 21.03
N LEU A 212 20.24 -10.73 20.07
CA LEU A 212 18.81 -10.96 20.09
C LEU A 212 18.55 -12.36 19.52
N LYS A 213 17.50 -13.03 19.96
CA LYS A 213 17.02 -14.27 19.35
C LYS A 213 15.58 -14.08 18.91
N PHE A 214 15.21 -14.80 17.86
CA PHE A 214 13.83 -14.80 17.36
C PHE A 214 12.80 -15.18 18.43
N ASP A 215 13.14 -16.10 19.32
CA ASP A 215 12.19 -16.65 20.31
C ASP A 215 12.31 -15.98 21.68
N ASP A 216 13.15 -14.94 21.80
CA ASP A 216 13.17 -14.10 23.00
C ASP A 216 11.80 -13.44 23.20
N LYS A 217 11.41 -13.26 24.47
CA LYS A 217 10.11 -12.70 24.84
C LYS A 217 10.17 -11.17 24.84
N LEU A 218 9.15 -10.52 24.30
CA LEU A 218 9.04 -9.07 24.25
C LEU A 218 9.21 -8.43 25.64
N ILE A 219 8.60 -9.02 26.68
CA ILE A 219 8.67 -8.54 28.06
C ILE A 219 10.10 -8.48 28.64
N GLN A 220 11.09 -9.12 28.02
CA GLN A 220 12.49 -9.01 28.44
C GLN A 220 13.12 -7.67 28.05
N PHE A 221 12.50 -6.93 27.12
CA PHE A 221 13.07 -5.74 26.52
C PHE A 221 12.24 -4.47 26.72
N VAL A 222 10.99 -4.61 27.16
CA VAL A 222 10.08 -3.48 27.42
C VAL A 222 9.46 -3.62 28.81
N ASP A 223 9.15 -2.49 29.44
CA ASP A 223 8.49 -2.49 30.74
C ASP A 223 7.08 -3.09 30.64
N LYS A 224 6.63 -3.77 31.69
CA LYS A 224 5.34 -4.48 31.70
C LYS A 224 4.14 -3.57 31.41
N ASP A 225 4.24 -2.30 31.76
CA ASP A 225 3.19 -1.31 31.54
C ASP A 225 3.07 -0.82 30.09
N TRP A 226 3.96 -1.25 29.19
CA TRP A 226 3.76 -1.13 27.74
C TRP A 226 2.79 -2.17 27.19
N LEU A 227 2.68 -3.31 27.87
CA LEU A 227 2.02 -4.47 27.32
C LEU A 227 0.49 -4.33 27.44
N PRO A 228 -0.27 -4.58 26.36
CA PRO A 228 -1.71 -4.57 26.40
C PRO A 228 -2.24 -5.70 27.28
N LYS A 229 -3.53 -5.63 27.62
CA LYS A 229 -4.19 -6.73 28.34
C LYS A 229 -4.19 -8.02 27.51
N GLY A 230 -4.09 -9.15 28.20
CA GLY A 230 -4.10 -10.49 27.62
C GLY A 230 -2.79 -11.24 27.88
N ASP A 231 -2.53 -12.27 27.08
CA ASP A 231 -1.31 -13.07 27.14
C ASP A 231 -0.13 -12.38 26.42
N SER A 232 0.07 -11.08 26.69
CA SER A 232 1.11 -10.27 26.05
C SER A 232 2.53 -10.68 26.43
N ASP A 233 2.67 -11.31 27.60
CA ASP A 233 3.95 -11.78 28.15
C ASP A 233 4.52 -12.93 27.30
N SER A 234 3.68 -13.62 26.50
CA SER A 234 4.09 -14.72 25.63
C SER A 234 4.60 -14.29 24.25
N ILE A 235 4.45 -13.01 23.88
CA ILE A 235 4.86 -12.47 22.58
C ILE A 235 6.37 -12.64 22.36
N THR A 236 6.78 -13.15 21.20
CA THR A 236 8.19 -13.27 20.80
C THR A 236 8.61 -12.25 19.74
N ILE A 237 9.93 -12.03 19.60
CA ILE A 237 10.49 -11.19 18.54
C ILE A 237 10.07 -11.66 17.14
N ARG A 238 10.04 -12.97 16.91
CA ARG A 238 9.59 -13.58 15.66
C ARG A 238 8.16 -13.16 15.33
N GLN A 239 7.27 -13.19 16.31
CA GLN A 239 5.86 -12.84 16.12
C GLN A 239 5.66 -11.34 15.82
N LEU A 240 6.57 -10.47 16.25
CA LEU A 240 6.58 -9.07 15.80
C LEU A 240 7.00 -8.97 14.33
N LEU A 241 8.07 -9.67 13.93
CA LEU A 241 8.58 -9.68 12.56
C LEU A 241 7.59 -10.29 11.54
N THR A 242 6.73 -11.22 11.97
CA THR A 242 5.79 -11.96 11.10
C THR A 242 4.33 -11.54 11.25
N HIS A 243 4.04 -10.45 11.99
CA HIS A 243 2.67 -9.99 12.26
C HIS A 243 1.76 -11.04 12.90
N THR A 244 2.30 -11.87 13.78
CA THR A 244 1.54 -12.93 14.48
C THR A 244 1.47 -12.73 15.99
N SER A 245 1.82 -11.53 16.50
CA SER A 245 1.83 -11.24 17.93
C SER A 245 0.46 -11.01 18.57
N GLY A 246 -0.60 -10.82 17.78
CA GLY A 246 -1.91 -10.39 18.30
C GLY A 246 -2.02 -8.89 18.56
N LEU A 247 -0.92 -8.14 18.46
CA LEU A 247 -0.94 -6.67 18.61
C LEU A 247 -1.69 -6.01 17.45
N GLY A 248 -2.48 -5.00 17.77
CA GLY A 248 -3.27 -4.24 16.80
C GLY A 248 -2.51 -3.11 16.10
N ASN A 249 -3.25 -2.04 15.82
CA ASN A 249 -2.74 -0.85 15.18
C ASN A 249 -2.81 0.32 16.18
N PHE A 250 -1.77 1.15 16.24
CA PHE A 250 -1.79 2.37 17.06
C PHE A 250 -2.52 3.53 16.38
N PHE A 251 -2.86 3.41 15.08
CA PHE A 251 -3.80 4.33 14.42
C PHE A 251 -5.25 4.04 14.87
N ASN A 252 -5.55 4.38 16.12
CA ASN A 252 -6.85 4.19 16.77
C ASN A 252 -7.49 5.55 17.14
N ASP A 253 -8.65 5.53 17.79
CA ASP A 253 -9.37 6.74 18.17
C ASP A 253 -8.55 7.66 19.08
N GLU A 254 -7.73 7.09 19.97
CA GLU A 254 -6.84 7.86 20.84
C GLU A 254 -5.78 8.58 20.01
N PHE A 255 -5.16 7.90 19.05
CA PHE A 255 -4.25 8.55 18.10
C PHE A 255 -4.96 9.64 17.31
N ASN A 256 -6.18 9.42 16.84
CA ASN A 256 -6.93 10.41 16.07
C ASN A 256 -7.22 11.67 16.89
N LYS A 257 -7.59 11.52 18.17
CA LYS A 257 -7.88 12.62 19.12
C LYS A 257 -6.63 13.33 19.65
N SER A 258 -5.47 12.68 19.63
CA SER A 258 -4.25 13.23 20.22
C SER A 258 -3.65 14.39 19.40
N ASN A 259 -2.81 15.19 20.06
CA ASN A 259 -1.88 16.08 19.36
C ASN A 259 -0.83 15.24 18.61
N LYS A 260 -0.70 15.43 17.30
CA LYS A 260 0.25 14.67 16.46
C LYS A 260 1.70 15.09 16.66
N GLU A 261 1.94 16.28 17.21
CA GLU A 261 3.27 16.79 17.58
C GLU A 261 3.91 16.02 18.74
N ALA A 262 3.12 15.29 19.53
CA ALA A 262 3.64 14.51 20.66
C ALA A 262 4.51 13.32 20.21
N TYR A 263 4.31 12.82 19.00
CA TYR A 263 4.91 11.58 18.49
C TYR A 263 6.32 11.76 17.91
N ARG A 264 7.24 12.34 18.68
CA ARG A 264 8.67 12.51 18.31
C ARG A 264 9.57 11.37 18.77
N ASN A 265 9.20 10.73 19.87
CA ASN A 265 9.92 9.61 20.49
C ASN A 265 8.98 8.42 20.62
N LEU A 266 9.53 7.21 20.68
CA LEU A 266 8.71 5.99 20.71
C LEU A 266 7.83 5.93 21.96
N ASP A 267 8.30 6.41 23.11
CA ASP A 267 7.56 6.45 24.38
C ASP A 267 6.21 7.17 24.29
N ALA A 268 6.08 8.16 23.40
CA ALA A 268 4.82 8.90 23.21
C ALA A 268 3.68 8.00 22.69
N TYR A 269 4.00 6.85 22.11
CA TYR A 269 3.01 5.89 21.61
C TYR A 269 2.53 4.90 22.67
N LYS A 270 3.14 4.89 23.87
CA LYS A 270 2.78 3.96 24.95
C LYS A 270 1.28 3.96 25.30
N PRO A 271 0.59 5.12 25.41
CA PRO A 271 -0.85 5.11 25.70
C PRO A 271 -1.68 4.42 24.62
N LEU A 272 -1.25 4.49 23.35
CA LEU A 272 -1.96 3.89 22.21
C LEU A 272 -1.88 2.36 22.20
N ILE A 273 -0.88 1.79 22.87
CA ILE A 273 -0.63 0.34 22.90
C ILE A 273 -1.06 -0.26 24.23
N SER A 274 -0.61 0.30 25.35
CA SER A 274 -0.86 -0.24 26.70
C SER A 274 -2.35 -0.29 27.06
N GLN A 275 -3.16 0.61 26.50
CA GLN A 275 -4.60 0.65 26.74
C GLN A 275 -5.41 -0.25 25.78
N SER A 276 -4.74 -0.91 24.83
CA SER A 276 -5.39 -1.83 23.88
C SER A 276 -5.50 -3.26 24.42
N GLU A 277 -6.18 -4.12 23.67
CA GLU A 277 -6.26 -5.57 23.94
C GLU A 277 -5.65 -6.35 22.79
N LEU A 278 -5.12 -7.54 23.09
CA LEU A 278 -4.71 -8.46 22.04
C LEU A 278 -5.91 -8.90 21.19
N LEU A 279 -5.73 -8.86 19.87
CA LEU A 279 -6.76 -9.26 18.91
C LEU A 279 -6.89 -10.79 18.80
N PHE A 280 -5.89 -11.53 19.27
CA PHE A 280 -5.85 -13.00 19.33
C PHE A 280 -4.64 -13.47 20.14
N VAL A 281 -4.63 -14.76 20.47
CA VAL A 281 -3.52 -15.44 21.16
C VAL A 281 -2.24 -15.35 20.31
N PRO A 282 -1.09 -14.88 20.84
CA PRO A 282 0.14 -14.78 20.08
C PRO A 282 0.52 -16.09 19.37
N GLY A 283 0.85 -15.99 18.08
CA GLY A 283 1.21 -17.11 17.22
C GLY A 283 0.05 -17.89 16.61
N SER A 284 -1.20 -17.69 17.05
CA SER A 284 -2.36 -18.48 16.56
C SER A 284 -2.82 -18.12 15.14
N ARG A 285 -2.59 -16.87 14.70
CA ARG A 285 -2.90 -16.37 13.36
C ARG A 285 -2.06 -15.13 13.05
N ASN A 286 -2.19 -14.57 11.85
CA ASN A 286 -1.59 -13.29 11.50
C ASN A 286 -2.61 -12.15 11.43
N ARG A 287 -2.14 -10.94 11.73
CA ARG A 287 -2.79 -9.67 11.39
C ARG A 287 -1.73 -8.58 11.34
N TYR A 288 -1.64 -7.90 10.20
CA TYR A 288 -0.69 -6.81 9.98
C TYR A 288 -0.77 -5.76 11.10
N SER A 289 0.35 -5.47 11.73
CA SER A 289 0.42 -4.75 13.00
C SER A 289 1.45 -3.62 12.97
N ASN A 290 0.98 -2.38 13.05
CA ASN A 290 1.88 -1.24 13.26
C ASN A 290 2.39 -1.20 14.70
N SER A 291 1.55 -1.57 15.68
CA SER A 291 1.98 -1.65 17.09
C SER A 291 3.07 -2.69 17.27
N GLY A 292 2.99 -3.85 16.60
CA GLY A 292 4.04 -4.87 16.64
C GLY A 292 5.40 -4.36 16.13
N MET A 293 5.41 -3.62 15.02
CA MET A 293 6.65 -3.06 14.48
C MET A 293 7.19 -1.91 15.34
N LEU A 294 6.32 -1.12 15.95
CA LEU A 294 6.72 -0.10 16.93
C LEU A 294 7.39 -0.74 18.16
N MET A 295 6.80 -1.81 18.71
CA MET A 295 7.41 -2.57 19.82
C MET A 295 8.75 -3.19 19.42
N LEU A 296 8.90 -3.65 18.17
CA LEU A 296 10.19 -4.12 17.66
C LEU A 296 11.24 -3.00 17.61
N GLY A 297 10.83 -1.76 17.34
CA GLY A 297 11.71 -0.59 17.46
C GLY A 297 12.22 -0.36 18.88
N LEU A 298 11.36 -0.49 19.90
CA LEU A 298 11.77 -0.40 21.31
C LEU A 298 12.77 -1.50 21.69
N VAL A 299 12.58 -2.72 21.16
CA VAL A 299 13.56 -3.81 21.34
C VAL A 299 14.92 -3.43 20.75
N VAL A 300 14.94 -2.84 19.55
CA VAL A 300 16.19 -2.35 18.93
C VAL A 300 16.86 -1.30 19.82
N GLU A 301 16.10 -0.36 20.41
CA GLU A 301 16.65 0.63 21.34
C GLU A 301 17.28 -0.03 22.57
N LYS A 302 16.51 -0.92 23.21
CA LYS A 302 16.95 -1.61 24.43
C LYS A 302 18.22 -2.43 24.22
N VAL A 303 18.27 -3.22 23.15
CA VAL A 303 19.36 -4.17 22.90
C VAL A 303 20.61 -3.45 22.37
N SER A 304 20.44 -2.38 21.61
CA SER A 304 21.57 -1.66 21.00
C SER A 304 22.14 -0.54 21.86
N GLY A 305 21.36 0.00 22.80
CA GLY A 305 21.69 1.20 23.58
C GLY A 305 21.70 2.50 22.77
N GLN A 306 21.22 2.48 21.53
CA GLN A 306 21.04 3.65 20.66
C GLN A 306 19.55 3.95 20.52
N SER A 307 19.18 5.20 20.18
CA SER A 307 17.82 5.45 19.71
C SER A 307 17.55 4.65 18.42
N TYR A 308 16.28 4.33 18.15
CA TYR A 308 15.90 3.61 16.94
C TYR A 308 16.38 4.36 15.70
N TYR A 309 16.23 5.70 15.73
CA TYR A 309 16.63 6.59 14.65
C TYR A 309 18.14 6.56 14.41
N ASP A 310 18.95 6.64 15.47
CA ASP A 310 20.42 6.59 15.34
C ASP A 310 20.90 5.23 14.86
N TYR A 311 20.26 4.14 15.32
CA TYR A 311 20.60 2.80 14.87
C TYR A 311 20.35 2.65 13.37
N VAL A 312 19.15 3.02 12.90
CA VAL A 312 18.80 2.93 11.47
C VAL A 312 19.71 3.84 10.62
N GLN A 313 19.95 5.08 11.06
CA GLN A 313 20.86 5.98 10.36
C GLN A 313 22.25 5.36 10.19
N LYS A 314 22.83 4.86 11.29
CA LYS A 314 24.22 4.38 11.31
C LYS A 314 24.41 3.02 10.63
N HIS A 315 23.52 2.07 10.89
CA HIS A 315 23.71 0.67 10.50
C HIS A 315 22.96 0.28 9.22
N ILE A 316 22.09 1.16 8.71
CA ILE A 316 21.34 0.93 7.48
C ILE A 316 21.58 2.07 6.49
N TYR A 317 21.12 3.29 6.77
CA TYR A 317 21.18 4.38 5.79
C TYR A 317 22.62 4.70 5.38
N ASN A 318 23.52 4.92 6.34
CA ASN A 318 24.93 5.21 6.03
C ASN A 318 25.65 4.03 5.36
N LYS A 319 25.26 2.78 5.69
CA LYS A 319 25.85 1.57 5.09
C LYS A 319 25.39 1.32 3.66
N ALA A 320 24.17 1.73 3.34
CA ALA A 320 23.59 1.68 2.01
C ALA A 320 23.73 3.01 1.25
N ASN A 321 24.49 3.99 1.74
CA ASN A 321 24.65 5.32 1.10
C ASN A 321 23.32 6.08 0.86
N MET A 322 22.36 5.95 1.77
CA MET A 322 21.05 6.58 1.70
C MET A 322 21.06 7.96 2.37
N THR A 323 21.66 8.95 1.71
CA THR A 323 21.91 10.29 2.29
C THR A 323 20.69 11.20 2.34
N ASN A 324 19.62 10.87 1.60
CA ASN A 324 18.35 11.58 1.56
C ASN A 324 17.23 10.88 2.35
N SER A 325 17.59 9.91 3.20
CA SER A 325 16.65 9.09 3.98
C SER A 325 16.69 9.43 5.45
N GLY A 326 15.52 9.45 6.08
CA GLY A 326 15.43 9.82 7.48
C GLY A 326 14.01 9.85 8.01
N SER A 327 13.89 9.88 9.34
CA SER A 327 12.63 10.25 10.01
C SER A 327 12.67 11.73 10.35
N PHE A 328 12.58 12.58 9.30
CA PHE A 328 12.55 14.04 9.45
C PHE A 328 11.26 14.46 10.14
N GLU A 329 11.36 15.46 11.01
CA GLU A 329 10.19 16.05 11.66
C GLU A 329 9.52 17.04 10.69
N LEU A 330 8.18 17.02 10.61
CA LEU A 330 7.45 17.83 9.61
C LEU A 330 7.54 19.34 9.86
N ASP A 331 7.94 19.75 11.06
CA ASP A 331 8.19 21.13 11.46
C ASP A 331 9.68 21.53 11.37
N SER A 332 10.56 20.61 10.97
CA SER A 332 11.97 20.91 10.70
C SER A 332 12.16 21.50 9.30
N VAL A 333 13.14 22.40 9.17
CA VAL A 333 13.55 22.94 7.86
C VAL A 333 14.33 21.88 7.08
N THR A 334 13.60 21.05 6.32
CA THR A 334 14.16 19.94 5.53
C THR A 334 14.03 20.25 4.04
N ALA A 335 15.15 20.34 3.34
CA ALA A 335 15.17 20.59 1.90
C ALA A 335 14.62 19.40 1.10
N ASN A 336 13.90 19.71 0.02
CA ASN A 336 13.30 18.73 -0.90
C ASN A 336 12.34 17.73 -0.21
N LEU A 337 11.65 18.12 0.87
CA LEU A 337 10.64 17.30 1.51
C LEU A 337 9.27 17.52 0.85
N ALA A 338 8.65 16.47 0.29
CA ALA A 338 7.34 16.57 -0.33
C ALA A 338 6.22 16.65 0.72
N SER A 339 5.27 17.58 0.51
CA SER A 339 3.97 17.58 1.19
C SER A 339 3.10 16.47 0.62
N GLY A 340 2.38 15.73 1.47
CA GLY A 340 1.42 14.71 1.02
C GLY A 340 0.04 15.33 0.80
N TYR A 341 -0.62 15.02 -0.31
CA TYR A 341 -1.90 15.63 -0.67
C TYR A 341 -3.03 14.62 -0.85
N LEU A 342 -4.21 14.97 -0.37
CA LEU A 342 -5.48 14.29 -0.66
C LEU A 342 -6.48 15.29 -1.22
N LYS A 343 -7.51 14.83 -1.94
CA LYS A 343 -8.66 15.68 -2.29
C LYS A 343 -9.59 15.81 -1.09
N ARG A 344 -10.09 17.02 -0.81
CA ARG A 344 -11.04 17.28 0.28
C ARG A 344 -12.31 16.49 0.03
N MET A 345 -12.85 15.77 1.02
CA MET A 345 -14.05 14.92 0.82
C MET A 345 -15.20 15.63 0.08
N HIS A 346 -15.50 16.88 0.44
CA HIS A 346 -16.61 17.66 -0.11
C HIS A 346 -16.23 18.68 -1.22
N SER A 347 -14.99 18.71 -1.71
CA SER A 347 -14.63 19.59 -2.84
C SER A 347 -13.43 19.07 -3.64
N ASP A 348 -13.26 19.46 -4.90
CA ASP A 348 -12.09 19.05 -5.71
C ASP A 348 -10.78 19.74 -5.32
N GLN A 349 -10.80 20.52 -4.24
CA GLN A 349 -9.61 21.15 -3.69
C GLN A 349 -8.68 20.13 -3.03
N TRP A 350 -7.39 20.30 -3.29
CA TRP A 350 -6.34 19.57 -2.60
C TRP A 350 -6.19 20.05 -1.15
N VAL A 351 -5.87 19.12 -0.25
CA VAL A 351 -5.62 19.35 1.16
C VAL A 351 -4.30 18.71 1.52
N ASP A 352 -3.46 19.45 2.25
CA ASP A 352 -2.23 18.93 2.81
C ASP A 352 -2.56 17.97 3.97
N SER A 353 -1.94 16.79 3.94
CA SER A 353 -2.09 15.72 4.93
C SER A 353 -1.28 15.94 6.22
N ILE A 354 -0.56 17.07 6.35
CA ILE A 354 0.35 17.34 7.47
C ILE A 354 -0.27 17.08 8.86
N TYR A 355 -1.53 17.47 9.09
CA TYR A 355 -2.21 17.29 10.37
C TYR A 355 -2.75 15.87 10.60
N ALA A 356 -2.80 15.04 9.58
CA ALA A 356 -3.24 13.65 9.70
C ALA A 356 -2.11 12.70 10.13
N ARG A 357 -0.86 13.18 10.10
CA ARG A 357 0.35 12.37 10.30
C ARG A 357 0.98 12.70 11.63
N ALA A 358 1.61 11.70 12.25
CA ALA A 358 2.57 11.96 13.33
C ALA A 358 3.67 12.90 12.81
N ILE A 359 4.17 13.77 13.69
CA ILE A 359 5.20 14.75 13.34
C ILE A 359 6.50 14.11 12.84
N LYS A 360 6.78 12.85 13.25
CA LYS A 360 7.98 12.11 12.88
C LYS A 360 7.62 10.67 12.52
N GLY A 361 8.36 10.09 11.57
CA GLY A 361 8.26 8.67 11.24
C GLY A 361 8.56 7.76 12.42
N SER A 362 7.96 6.57 12.43
CA SER A 362 8.12 5.53 13.45
C SER A 362 8.72 4.25 12.85
N PRO A 363 9.11 3.25 13.66
CA PRO A 363 9.48 1.92 13.19
C PRO A 363 8.43 1.22 12.32
N ALA A 364 7.16 1.63 12.43
CA ALA A 364 6.08 1.09 11.60
C ALA A 364 5.92 1.83 10.26
N GLY A 365 6.38 3.08 10.15
CA GLY A 365 6.17 3.87 8.93
C GLY A 365 6.28 5.38 9.11
N GLY A 366 6.26 6.09 7.98
CA GLY A 366 6.15 7.55 7.92
C GLY A 366 7.48 8.32 7.89
N GLY A 367 8.61 7.60 7.81
CA GLY A 367 9.89 8.23 7.43
C GLY A 367 9.91 8.59 5.94
N PHE A 368 11.01 9.16 5.49
CA PHE A 368 11.16 9.68 4.13
C PHE A 368 12.40 9.12 3.44
N SER A 369 12.37 9.09 2.11
CA SER A 369 13.50 8.74 1.26
C SER A 369 13.31 9.28 -0.17
N SER A 370 14.36 9.21 -0.99
CA SER A 370 14.31 9.48 -2.43
C SER A 370 14.31 8.17 -3.24
N VAL A 371 14.07 8.27 -4.54
CA VAL A 371 14.13 7.10 -5.43
C VAL A 371 15.53 6.50 -5.51
N GLU A 372 16.56 7.34 -5.52
CA GLU A 372 17.97 6.91 -5.53
C GLU A 372 18.34 6.17 -4.25
N ASP A 373 17.97 6.70 -3.08
CA ASP A 373 18.29 6.07 -1.80
C ASP A 373 17.66 4.68 -1.67
N LEU A 374 16.39 4.51 -2.09
CA LEU A 374 15.75 3.20 -2.07
C LEU A 374 16.34 2.23 -3.09
N TYR A 375 16.84 2.72 -4.21
CA TYR A 375 17.63 1.93 -5.14
C TYR A 375 18.94 1.48 -4.48
N GLN A 376 19.68 2.38 -3.84
CA GLN A 376 20.90 2.03 -3.11
C GLN A 376 20.63 1.05 -1.94
N PHE A 377 19.49 1.16 -1.27
CA PHE A 377 19.03 0.17 -0.29
C PHE A 377 18.85 -1.21 -0.92
N ALA A 378 18.19 -1.28 -2.07
CA ALA A 378 17.99 -2.54 -2.80
C ALA A 378 19.32 -3.17 -3.21
N ILE A 379 20.27 -2.38 -3.73
CA ILE A 379 21.62 -2.86 -4.07
C ILE A 379 22.37 -3.36 -2.84
N ALA A 380 22.37 -2.60 -1.73
CA ALA A 380 23.04 -3.01 -0.50
C ALA A 380 22.44 -4.30 0.09
N LEU A 381 21.14 -4.53 -0.10
CA LEU A 381 20.45 -5.75 0.29
C LEU A 381 20.85 -6.95 -0.57
N THR A 382 20.80 -6.83 -1.90
CA THR A 382 21.11 -7.93 -2.83
C THR A 382 22.60 -8.27 -2.87
N GLU A 383 23.47 -7.32 -2.53
CA GLU A 383 24.91 -7.54 -2.33
C GLU A 383 25.28 -7.99 -0.91
N PHE A 384 24.28 -8.21 -0.04
CA PHE A 384 24.46 -8.67 1.34
C PHE A 384 25.35 -7.75 2.20
N ARG A 385 25.35 -6.44 1.92
CA ARG A 385 26.11 -5.42 2.67
C ARG A 385 25.45 -5.05 4.00
N LEU A 386 24.13 -5.26 4.12
CA LEU A 386 23.38 -4.92 5.33
C LEU A 386 23.16 -6.11 6.28
N LEU A 387 23.19 -7.33 5.74
CA LEU A 387 22.89 -8.56 6.44
C LEU A 387 23.49 -9.73 5.66
N GLY A 388 24.00 -10.75 6.35
CA GLY A 388 24.63 -11.90 5.72
C GLY A 388 23.65 -12.69 4.83
N LYS A 389 24.17 -13.26 3.74
CA LYS A 389 23.39 -13.93 2.68
C LYS A 389 22.28 -14.85 3.20
N LYS A 390 22.60 -15.74 4.13
CA LYS A 390 21.62 -16.71 4.68
C LYS A 390 20.42 -16.01 5.32
N LEU A 391 20.67 -14.97 6.13
CA LEU A 391 19.60 -14.28 6.86
C LEU A 391 18.84 -13.29 5.97
N THR A 392 19.50 -12.74 4.95
CA THR A 392 18.87 -11.96 3.88
C THR A 392 17.88 -12.80 3.07
N GLU A 393 18.30 -13.98 2.59
CA GLU A 393 17.40 -14.91 1.90
C GLU A 393 16.27 -15.38 2.83
N ASP A 394 16.56 -15.64 4.11
CA ASP A 394 15.52 -15.99 5.08
C ASP A 394 14.52 -14.82 5.27
N ALA A 395 14.95 -13.55 5.28
CA ALA A 395 14.04 -12.41 5.38
C ALA A 395 13.06 -12.31 4.19
N TYR A 396 13.44 -12.83 3.03
CA TYR A 396 12.70 -12.79 1.76
C TYR A 396 11.80 -14.00 1.52
N THR A 397 11.76 -14.96 2.44
CA THR A 397 10.92 -16.14 2.30
C THR A 397 9.65 -16.00 3.12
N GLU A 398 8.55 -16.53 2.57
CA GLU A 398 7.27 -16.61 3.27
C GLU A 398 7.42 -17.30 4.63
N LYS A 399 6.67 -16.81 5.62
CA LYS A 399 6.71 -17.30 7.01
C LYS A 399 5.45 -18.07 7.42
N THR A 400 4.84 -18.80 6.48
CA THR A 400 3.58 -19.53 6.69
C THR A 400 3.70 -20.62 7.76
N GLN A 401 4.88 -21.20 7.97
CA GLN A 401 5.17 -22.11 9.08
C GLN A 401 5.03 -21.47 10.47
N TYR A 402 4.99 -20.14 10.54
CA TYR A 402 4.75 -19.36 11.75
C TYR A 402 3.37 -18.68 11.74
N ASN A 403 2.43 -19.19 10.94
CA ASN A 403 1.09 -18.63 10.71
C ASN A 403 1.09 -17.21 10.11
N SER A 404 2.22 -16.76 9.54
CA SER A 404 2.31 -15.50 8.80
C SER A 404 1.47 -15.56 7.53
N ALA A 405 1.21 -14.39 6.93
CA ALA A 405 0.58 -14.32 5.63
C ALA A 405 1.48 -14.96 4.55
N PHE A 406 0.86 -15.60 3.55
CA PHE A 406 1.56 -16.22 2.40
C PHE A 406 2.31 -15.22 1.51
N TRP A 407 2.18 -13.92 1.76
CA TRP A 407 2.85 -12.86 1.00
C TRP A 407 3.85 -12.09 1.88
N TYR A 408 4.24 -12.62 3.05
CA TYR A 408 5.04 -11.88 4.02
C TYR A 408 6.23 -12.68 4.58
N GLY A 409 7.40 -12.06 4.51
CA GLY A 409 8.65 -12.49 5.13
C GLY A 409 8.90 -11.79 6.46
N TYR A 410 10.17 -11.48 6.78
CA TYR A 410 10.50 -10.65 7.95
C TYR A 410 10.56 -9.17 7.58
N GLY A 411 9.42 -8.48 7.67
CA GLY A 411 9.33 -7.06 7.31
C GLY A 411 9.19 -6.77 5.81
N PHE A 412 9.24 -7.79 4.96
CA PHE A 412 9.15 -7.70 3.50
C PHE A 412 7.88 -8.34 2.98
N SER A 413 7.24 -7.71 2.00
CA SER A 413 6.30 -8.37 1.10
C SER A 413 7.07 -9.32 0.19
N VAL A 414 6.52 -10.50 -0.03
CA VAL A 414 7.04 -11.56 -0.90
C VAL A 414 5.94 -11.91 -1.89
N SER A 415 6.28 -11.97 -3.17
CA SER A 415 5.35 -12.26 -4.26
C SER A 415 6.08 -12.81 -5.48
N GLY A 416 5.33 -13.15 -6.53
CA GLY A 416 5.88 -13.68 -7.77
C GLY A 416 5.81 -15.20 -7.83
N GLU A 417 6.55 -15.77 -8.78
CA GLU A 417 6.67 -17.21 -9.01
C GLU A 417 8.10 -17.66 -8.69
N GLU A 418 8.36 -18.97 -8.67
CA GLU A 418 9.66 -19.55 -8.29
C GLU A 418 10.86 -18.93 -9.04
N ASN A 419 10.68 -18.58 -10.31
CA ASN A 419 11.71 -17.98 -11.17
C ASN A 419 11.47 -16.48 -11.48
N ASN A 420 10.59 -15.82 -10.72
CA ASN A 420 10.31 -14.39 -10.84
C ASN A 420 9.85 -13.83 -9.48
N ARG A 421 10.66 -14.07 -8.46
CA ARG A 421 10.40 -13.62 -7.09
C ARG A 421 10.59 -12.11 -7.01
N VAL A 422 9.61 -11.46 -6.40
CA VAL A 422 9.61 -10.02 -6.15
C VAL A 422 9.45 -9.77 -4.66
N VAL A 423 10.44 -9.12 -4.08
CA VAL A 423 10.46 -8.71 -2.67
C VAL A 423 10.49 -7.20 -2.54
N GLY A 424 10.18 -6.70 -1.35
CA GLY A 424 10.16 -5.27 -1.06
C GLY A 424 9.03 -4.94 -0.12
N HIS A 425 8.41 -3.77 -0.28
CA HIS A 425 7.22 -3.41 0.49
C HIS A 425 6.50 -2.22 -0.16
N GLY A 426 5.17 -2.15 -0.01
CA GLY A 426 4.38 -0.96 -0.34
C GLY A 426 4.14 -0.07 0.87
N GLY A 427 3.99 1.24 0.69
CA GLY A 427 3.63 2.16 1.75
C GLY A 427 2.42 2.97 1.35
N ALA A 428 1.43 3.05 2.22
CA ALA A 428 0.27 3.92 1.99
C ALA A 428 -0.09 4.64 3.29
N TYR A 429 -0.51 5.88 3.14
CA TYR A 429 -1.17 6.68 4.16
C TYR A 429 -1.95 7.81 3.46
N LEU A 430 -2.65 8.66 4.20
CA LEU A 430 -3.31 9.82 3.63
C LEU A 430 -2.28 10.74 2.94
N GLY A 431 -2.41 10.90 1.62
CA GLY A 431 -1.51 11.70 0.78
C GLY A 431 -0.15 11.04 0.51
N VAL A 432 -0.04 9.72 0.68
CA VAL A 432 1.20 8.96 0.52
C VAL A 432 0.90 7.63 -0.16
N ASP A 433 1.64 7.32 -1.22
CA ASP A 433 1.64 6.00 -1.84
C ASP A 433 3.03 5.70 -2.39
N SER A 434 3.59 4.54 -2.05
CA SER A 434 4.97 4.20 -2.34
C SER A 434 5.16 2.71 -2.56
N ARG A 435 6.19 2.35 -3.33
CA ARG A 435 6.55 0.98 -3.63
C ARG A 435 8.05 0.83 -3.87
N LEU A 436 8.62 -0.22 -3.28
CA LEU A 436 9.87 -0.84 -3.72
C LEU A 436 9.56 -2.28 -4.14
N ASP A 437 9.95 -2.62 -5.37
CA ASP A 437 9.98 -3.99 -5.87
C ASP A 437 11.41 -4.33 -6.30
N ILE A 438 11.93 -5.43 -5.76
CA ILE A 438 13.23 -6.01 -6.09
C ILE A 438 12.94 -7.37 -6.72
N HIS A 439 13.12 -7.47 -8.03
CA HIS A 439 12.98 -8.70 -8.79
C HIS A 439 14.28 -9.49 -8.67
N LEU A 440 14.31 -10.46 -7.76
CA LEU A 440 15.52 -11.17 -7.37
C LEU A 440 16.15 -11.95 -8.53
N ASP A 441 15.33 -12.54 -9.39
CA ASP A 441 15.81 -13.44 -10.45
C ASP A 441 16.16 -12.69 -11.74
N SER A 442 15.39 -11.66 -12.12
CA SER A 442 15.66 -10.84 -13.31
C SER A 442 16.59 -9.64 -13.05
N GLY A 443 16.90 -9.35 -11.78
CA GLY A 443 17.78 -8.28 -11.34
C GLY A 443 17.19 -6.86 -11.43
N PHE A 444 15.88 -6.72 -11.67
CA PHE A 444 15.24 -5.40 -11.75
C PHE A 444 14.98 -4.82 -10.36
N VAL A 445 15.21 -3.52 -10.21
CA VAL A 445 14.80 -2.73 -9.05
C VAL A 445 13.85 -1.64 -9.54
N VAL A 446 12.68 -1.57 -8.92
CA VAL A 446 11.63 -0.59 -9.23
C VAL A 446 11.28 0.18 -7.97
N VAL A 447 11.43 1.50 -8.04
CA VAL A 447 11.05 2.42 -6.97
C VAL A 447 9.99 3.38 -7.50
N ILE A 448 8.87 3.51 -6.79
CA ILE A 448 7.80 4.45 -7.12
C ILE A 448 7.43 5.17 -5.83
N LEU A 449 7.55 6.50 -5.81
CA LEU A 449 7.24 7.34 -4.66
C LEU A 449 6.26 8.42 -5.08
N ALA A 450 5.12 8.53 -4.40
CA ALA A 450 4.10 9.52 -4.70
C ALA A 450 3.65 10.27 -3.45
N ASN A 451 3.32 11.55 -3.63
CA ASN A 451 2.75 12.41 -2.60
C ASN A 451 1.23 12.57 -2.76
N GLN A 452 0.57 11.48 -3.12
CA GLN A 452 -0.87 11.32 -3.30
C GLN A 452 -1.28 9.91 -2.87
N SER A 453 -2.53 9.72 -2.46
CA SER A 453 -3.07 8.39 -2.12
C SER A 453 -3.43 7.58 -3.37
N ASP A 454 -3.18 6.27 -3.34
CA ASP A 454 -3.71 5.26 -4.27
C ASP A 454 -3.35 5.45 -5.77
N VAL A 455 -2.18 6.03 -6.08
CA VAL A 455 -1.74 6.37 -7.45
C VAL A 455 -0.60 5.50 -7.99
N VAL A 456 0.02 4.64 -7.17
CA VAL A 456 1.20 3.85 -7.57
C VAL A 456 0.84 2.65 -8.44
N ALA A 457 -0.35 2.07 -8.26
CA ALA A 457 -0.73 0.82 -8.90
C ALA A 457 -0.68 0.86 -10.45
N PRO A 458 -1.20 1.90 -11.15
CA PRO A 458 -1.08 2.00 -12.60
C PRO A 458 0.37 2.12 -13.09
N VAL A 459 1.20 2.91 -12.39
CA VAL A 459 2.63 3.07 -12.72
C VAL A 459 3.37 1.73 -12.59
N ARG A 460 3.15 1.03 -11.47
CA ARG A 460 3.71 -0.31 -11.24
C ARG A 460 3.28 -1.30 -12.32
N ARG A 461 2.01 -1.28 -12.74
CA ARG A 461 1.49 -2.13 -13.82
C ARG A 461 2.22 -1.84 -15.14
N LYS A 462 2.36 -0.57 -15.53
CA LYS A 462 3.07 -0.18 -16.76
C LYS A 462 4.52 -0.65 -16.72
N ILE A 463 5.22 -0.47 -15.60
CA ILE A 463 6.61 -0.92 -15.45
C ILE A 463 6.72 -2.43 -15.59
N ASN A 464 5.84 -3.21 -14.95
CA ASN A 464 5.82 -4.65 -15.09
C ASN A 464 5.53 -5.12 -16.53
N GLU A 465 4.67 -4.40 -17.27
CA GLU A 465 4.45 -4.65 -18.70
C GLU A 465 5.69 -4.39 -19.55
N LEU A 466 6.45 -3.33 -19.24
CA LEU A 466 7.67 -2.98 -19.95
C LEU A 466 8.84 -3.93 -19.62
N ILE A 467 9.01 -4.31 -18.35
CA ILE A 467 10.03 -5.28 -17.90
C ILE A 467 9.85 -6.62 -18.62
N ARG A 468 8.61 -7.10 -18.78
CA ARG A 468 8.33 -8.35 -19.52
C ARG A 468 8.74 -8.30 -20.99
N LYS A 469 8.85 -7.10 -21.57
CA LYS A 469 9.28 -6.89 -22.95
C LYS A 469 10.76 -6.49 -23.04
N TYR A 470 11.48 -6.39 -21.93
CA TYR A 470 12.85 -5.89 -21.96
C TYR A 470 13.76 -6.90 -22.67
N GLY A 471 14.32 -6.48 -23.82
CA GLY A 471 15.35 -7.25 -24.52
C GLY A 471 16.69 -7.08 -23.83
N SER A 472 17.38 -8.20 -23.58
CA SER A 472 18.77 -8.21 -23.11
C SER A 472 19.73 -7.70 -24.18
#